data_AF-F8UI36-F1
#
_entry.id   AF-F8UI36-F1
#
_cell.length_a   1.000
_cell.length_b   1.000
_cell.length_c   1.000
_cell.angle_alpha   90.00
_cell.angle_beta   90.00
_cell.angle_gamma   90.00
#
_symmetry.space_group_name_H-M   'P 1'
#
loop_
_entity.id
_entity.type
_entity.pdbx_description
1 polymer ?
#
loop_
_entity_poly.entity_id
_entity_poly.type
_entity_poly.pdbx_seq_one_letter_code
_entity_poly.pdbx_strand_id
1 'polypeptide(L)'
;MVQALQSATRPQITVDGQVHDALARDLLWLQIDDDIHGLKRLSAAFVGVGPLDGARDEGPRWLDGAVLDFGSELQVAMGPGDARQRLFEGRVSALEPADGPGPR
;
A
#
# COMPACT_ATOMS: atom_id res chain seq x y z
N MET A 1 -10.93 8.98 22.21
CA MET A 1 -10.34 7.62 22.36
C MET A 1 -10.49 6.72 21.12
N VAL A 2 -11.36 7.03 20.15
CA VAL A 2 -11.53 6.22 18.91
C VAL A 2 -10.40 6.43 17.87
N GLN A 3 -9.83 7.64 17.81
CA GLN A 3 -8.84 8.04 16.81
C GLN A 3 -7.51 7.26 16.92
N ALA A 4 -7.08 6.95 18.14
CA ALA A 4 -5.85 6.18 18.39
C ALA A 4 -5.97 4.73 17.88
N LEU A 5 -7.13 4.09 18.10
CA LEU A 5 -7.37 2.72 17.63
C LEU A 5 -7.43 2.64 16.09
N GLN A 6 -8.09 3.61 15.44
CA GLN A 6 -8.10 3.71 13.98
C GLN A 6 -6.71 3.96 13.39
N SER A 7 -5.86 4.75 14.06
CA SER A 7 -4.48 4.97 13.61
C SER A 7 -3.63 3.70 13.70
N ALA A 8 -3.90 2.84 14.68
CA ALA A 8 -3.15 1.60 14.88
C ALA A 8 -3.48 0.53 13.83
N THR A 9 -4.67 0.58 13.21
CA THR A 9 -5.12 -0.38 12.20
C THR A 9 -4.91 0.09 10.76
N ARG A 10 -4.54 1.36 10.53
CA ARG A 10 -4.26 1.90 9.18
C ARG A 10 -2.76 1.90 8.90
N PRO A 11 -2.29 1.16 7.88
CA PRO A 11 -0.88 1.18 7.51
C PRO A 11 -0.49 2.55 6.99
N GLN A 12 0.73 2.95 7.32
CA GLN A 12 1.43 3.99 6.59
C GLN A 12 2.20 3.30 5.46
N ILE A 13 1.93 3.73 4.23
CA ILE A 13 2.60 3.23 3.03
C ILE A 13 3.51 4.34 2.53
N THR A 14 4.80 4.03 2.45
CA THR A 14 5.82 4.93 1.91
C THR A 14 6.33 4.34 0.59
N VAL A 15 6.36 5.15 -0.46
CA VAL A 15 6.95 4.78 -1.75
C VAL A 15 8.05 5.77 -2.11
N ASP A 16 9.23 5.27 -2.45
CA ASP A 16 10.42 6.09 -2.80
C ASP A 16 10.68 7.23 -1.79
N GLY A 17 10.52 6.91 -0.49
CA GLY A 17 10.72 7.84 0.63
C GLY A 17 9.56 8.80 0.91
N GLN A 18 8.48 8.79 0.13
CA GLN A 18 7.31 9.66 0.31
C GLN A 18 6.13 8.90 0.88
N VAL A 19 5.43 9.49 1.86
CA VAL A 19 4.22 8.90 2.43
C VAL A 19 3.04 9.15 1.50
N HIS A 20 2.30 8.09 1.15
CA HIS A 20 1.13 8.15 0.29
C HIS A 20 -0.14 7.75 1.04
N ASP A 21 -0.80 8.72 1.69
CA ASP A 21 -2.08 8.50 2.39
C ASP A 21 -3.17 7.98 1.46
N ALA A 22 -3.09 8.35 0.18
CA ALA A 22 -4.01 7.87 -0.85
C ALA A 22 -3.89 6.35 -1.11
N LEU A 23 -2.68 5.77 -1.03
CA LEU A 23 -2.50 4.31 -1.12
C LEU A 23 -3.09 3.62 0.11
N ALA A 24 -2.89 4.17 1.31
CA ALA A 24 -3.46 3.62 2.54
C ALA A 24 -5.00 3.71 2.58
N ARG A 25 -5.59 4.75 1.96
CA ARG A 25 -7.03 4.88 1.78
C ARG A 25 -7.57 3.84 0.81
N ASP A 26 -6.87 3.61 -0.29
CA ASP A 26 -7.29 2.71 -1.36
C ASP A 26 -6.95 1.24 -1.10
N LEU A 27 -6.23 0.93 -0.02
CA LEU A 27 -5.84 -0.41 0.33
C LEU A 27 -7.07 -1.28 0.66
N LEU A 28 -7.26 -2.34 -0.12
CA LEU A 28 -8.31 -3.34 0.06
C LEU A 28 -7.81 -4.51 0.91
N TRP A 29 -6.56 -4.92 0.68
CA TRP A 29 -5.95 -6.07 1.33
C TRP A 29 -4.43 -5.91 1.38
N LEU A 30 -3.83 -6.41 2.45
CA LEU A 30 -2.39 -6.41 2.68
C LEU A 30 -2.00 -7.68 3.42
N GLN A 31 -1.01 -8.39 2.89
CA GLN A 31 -0.39 -9.53 3.55
C GLN A 31 1.13 -9.39 3.50
N ILE A 32 1.77 -9.66 4.64
CA ILE A 32 3.22 -9.77 4.75
C ILE A 32 3.50 -11.20 5.21
N ASP A 33 4.21 -11.96 4.38
CA ASP A 33 4.65 -13.32 4.66
C ASP A 33 6.15 -13.30 4.95
N ASP A 34 6.55 -14.01 6.00
CA ASP A 34 7.94 -14.30 6.31
C ASP A 34 8.20 -15.79 6.07
N ASP A 35 9.20 -16.12 5.25
CA ASP A 35 9.63 -17.50 5.10
C ASP A 35 10.75 -17.88 6.09
N ILE A 36 10.98 -19.20 6.24
CA ILE A 36 12.03 -19.75 7.10
C ILE A 36 13.45 -19.45 6.62
N HIS A 37 13.60 -18.93 5.41
CA HIS A 37 14.88 -18.55 4.80
C HIS A 37 15.16 -17.05 4.97
N GLY A 38 14.27 -16.30 5.63
CA GLY A 38 14.43 -14.88 5.93
C GLY A 38 13.96 -13.96 4.81
N LEU A 39 13.32 -14.47 3.75
CA LEU A 39 12.70 -13.63 2.74
C LEU A 39 11.33 -13.18 3.22
N LYS A 40 11.14 -11.86 3.26
CA LYS A 40 9.83 -11.24 3.48
C LYS A 40 9.19 -10.93 2.13
N ARG A 41 7.92 -11.28 1.97
CA ARG A 41 7.11 -10.90 0.80
C ARG A 41 5.91 -10.09 1.26
N LEU A 42 5.62 -9.02 0.53
CA LEU A 42 4.40 -8.24 0.71
C LEU A 42 3.54 -8.37 -0.55
N SER A 43 2.29 -8.71 -0.34
CA SER A 43 1.24 -8.70 -1.36
C SER A 43 0.17 -7.70 -0.93
N ALA A 44 -0.26 -6.82 -1.84
CA ALA A 44 -1.27 -5.80 -1.56
C ALA A 44 -2.23 -5.66 -2.74
N ALA A 45 -3.50 -5.39 -2.43
CA ALA A 45 -4.51 -5.04 -3.41
C ALA A 45 -5.06 -3.64 -3.10
N PHE A 46 -5.21 -2.82 -4.14
CA PHE A 46 -5.70 -1.46 -4.03
C PHE A 46 -6.93 -1.26 -4.94
N VAL A 47 -7.75 -0.27 -4.60
CA VAL A 47 -8.78 0.24 -5.51
C VAL A 47 -8.10 0.75 -6.78
N GLY A 48 -8.37 0.09 -7.91
CA GLY A 48 -7.75 0.39 -9.21
C GLY A 48 -8.47 1.46 -10.04
N VAL A 49 -9.68 1.85 -9.66
CA VAL A 49 -10.47 2.91 -10.32
C VAL A 49 -11.08 3.81 -9.26
N GLY A 50 -10.92 5.12 -9.42
CA GLY A 50 -11.53 6.08 -8.50
C GLY A 50 -11.27 7.54 -8.90
N PRO A 51 -11.58 8.50 -8.02
CA PRO A 51 -11.40 9.92 -8.30
C PRO A 51 -9.95 10.24 -8.66
N LEU A 52 -9.75 11.05 -9.70
CA LEU A 52 -8.45 11.58 -10.09
C LEU A 52 -8.35 13.05 -9.67
N ASP A 53 -7.17 13.49 -9.25
CA ASP A 53 -6.96 14.85 -8.77
C ASP A 53 -7.28 15.87 -9.87
N GLY A 54 -8.23 16.78 -9.57
CA GLY A 54 -8.68 17.80 -10.52
C GLY A 54 -9.58 17.31 -11.65
N ALA A 55 -9.93 16.02 -11.69
CA ALA A 55 -10.86 15.47 -12.67
C ALA A 55 -12.31 15.47 -12.16
N ARG A 56 -13.27 15.61 -13.09
CA ARG A 56 -14.70 15.41 -12.79
C ARG A 56 -15.08 13.94 -12.74
N ASP A 57 -14.39 13.13 -13.53
CA ASP A 57 -14.69 11.72 -13.71
C ASP A 57 -13.66 10.85 -12.98
N GLU A 58 -14.08 9.65 -12.60
CA GLU A 58 -13.18 8.62 -12.08
C GLU A 58 -12.35 8.00 -13.20
N GLY A 59 -11.19 7.44 -12.86
CA GLY A 59 -10.33 6.78 -13.83
C GLY A 59 -9.34 5.80 -13.19
N PRO A 60 -8.50 5.15 -14.02
CA PRO A 60 -7.50 4.19 -13.56
C PRO A 60 -6.52 4.83 -12.58
N ARG A 61 -6.17 4.08 -11.54
CA ARG A 61 -5.24 4.51 -10.47
C ARG A 61 -4.04 3.58 -10.44
N TRP A 62 -2.89 4.13 -10.04
CA TRP A 62 -1.69 3.42 -9.61
C TRP A 62 -0.91 2.63 -10.68
N LEU A 63 -1.51 2.31 -11.82
CA LEU A 63 -0.87 1.59 -12.93
C LEU A 63 -0.33 2.51 -14.04
N ASP A 64 -0.14 3.79 -13.73
CA ASP A 64 0.46 4.79 -14.63
C ASP A 64 1.97 4.99 -14.41
N GLY A 65 2.54 4.30 -13.42
CA GLY A 65 3.96 4.41 -13.05
C GLY A 65 4.31 5.66 -12.24
N ALA A 66 3.33 6.52 -11.90
CA ALA A 66 3.61 7.78 -11.22
C ALA A 66 3.91 7.60 -9.72
N VAL A 67 3.30 6.59 -9.10
CA VAL A 67 3.52 6.26 -7.68
C VAL A 67 4.06 4.84 -7.53
N LEU A 68 3.48 3.86 -8.21
CA LEU A 68 3.93 2.48 -8.16
C LEU A 68 4.46 2.07 -9.53
N ASP A 69 5.73 1.68 -9.58
CA ASP A 69 6.35 1.06 -10.76
C ASP A 69 7.31 -0.05 -10.32
N PHE A 70 7.76 -0.88 -11.26
CA PHE A 70 8.77 -1.88 -11.01
C PHE A 70 10.06 -1.26 -10.45
N GLY A 71 10.51 -1.79 -9.31
CA GLY A 71 11.72 -1.34 -8.63
C GLY A 71 11.53 -0.22 -7.60
N SER A 72 10.35 0.43 -7.55
CA SER A 72 10.02 1.42 -6.52
C SER A 72 10.23 0.84 -5.13
N GLU A 73 10.86 1.61 -4.24
CA GLU A 73 11.03 1.24 -2.84
C GLU A 73 9.68 1.32 -2.13
N LEU A 74 9.32 0.26 -1.42
CA LEU A 74 8.06 0.17 -0.69
C LEU A 74 8.32 -0.13 0.79
N GLN A 75 7.78 0.71 1.67
CA GLN A 75 7.79 0.47 3.11
C GLN A 75 6.37 0.48 3.66
N VAL A 76 6.10 -0.43 4.60
CA VAL A 76 4.85 -0.44 5.35
C VAL A 76 5.13 -0.41 6.85
N ALA A 77 4.45 0.51 7.55
CA ALA A 77 4.52 0.65 8.99
C ALA A 77 3.12 0.68 9.63
N MET A 78 3.00 0.08 10.82
CA MET A 78 1.75 -0.03 11.59
C MET A 78 1.94 0.50 13.00
N GLY A 79 0.85 0.90 13.64
CA GLY A 79 0.85 1.46 14.99
C GLY A 79 0.51 2.95 15.04
N PRO A 80 0.30 3.50 16.24
CA PRO A 80 -0.16 4.87 16.40
C PRO A 80 0.98 5.89 16.32
N GLY A 81 0.79 6.98 15.57
CA GLY A 81 1.66 8.16 15.56
C GLY A 81 3.15 7.83 15.44
N ASP A 82 3.95 8.34 16.38
CA ASP A 82 5.41 8.17 16.40
C ASP A 82 5.86 6.78 16.90
N ALA A 83 4.93 5.98 17.43
CA ALA A 83 5.19 4.60 17.85
C ALA A 83 5.01 3.58 16.72
N ARG A 84 4.88 4.04 15.47
CA ARG A 84 4.79 3.18 14.29
C ARG A 84 6.03 2.30 14.17
N GLN A 85 5.81 1.01 13.97
CA GLN A 85 6.86 0.05 13.67
C GLN A 85 6.84 -0.28 12.19
N ARG A 86 8.02 -0.25 11.56
CA ARG A 86 8.20 -0.73 10.19
C ARG A 86 8.05 -2.25 10.18
N LEU A 87 7.09 -2.75 9.40
CA LEU A 87 6.81 -4.18 9.26
C LEU A 87 7.41 -4.77 7.98
N PHE A 88 7.55 -3.95 6.93
CA PHE A 88 8.10 -4.37 5.64
C PHE A 88 8.95 -3.25 5.00
N GLU A 89 9.99 -3.65 4.30
CA GLU A 89 10.83 -2.84 3.42
C GLU A 89 11.30 -3.70 2.25
N GLY A 90 11.06 -3.25 1.03
CA GLY A 90 11.41 -4.00 -0.16
C GLY A 90 11.23 -3.18 -1.43
N ARG A 91 11.17 -3.86 -2.57
CA ARG A 91 10.93 -3.24 -3.88
C ARG A 91 9.76 -3.90 -4.59
N VAL A 92 9.02 -3.12 -5.36
CA VAL A 92 7.94 -3.62 -6.23
C VAL A 92 8.53 -4.50 -7.32
N SER A 93 8.12 -5.76 -7.40
CA SER A 93 8.58 -6.72 -8.42
C SER A 93 7.45 -7.27 -9.29
N ALA A 94 6.20 -6.97 -8.96
CA ALA A 94 5.00 -7.41 -9.68
C ALA A 94 3.90 -6.35 -9.55
N LEU A 95 3.21 -6.06 -10.66
CA LEU A 95 2.04 -5.20 -10.73
C LEU A 95 1.08 -5.81 -11.75
N GLU A 96 -0.20 -5.91 -11.39
CA GLU A 96 -1.24 -6.41 -12.29
C GLU A 96 -2.59 -5.75 -11.99
N PRO A 97 -3.44 -5.53 -13.00
CA PRO A 97 -4.86 -5.32 -12.77
C PRO A 97 -5.50 -6.64 -12.34
N ALA A 98 -6.35 -6.60 -11.31
CA ALA A 98 -7.04 -7.78 -10.79
C ALA A 98 -8.57 -7.59 -10.79
N ASP A 99 -9.29 -8.59 -11.29
CA ASP A 99 -10.76 -8.68 -11.17
C ASP A 99 -11.11 -9.38 -9.84
N GLY A 100 -11.02 -8.66 -8.70
CA GLY A 100 -11.40 -9.16 -7.37
C GLY A 100 -10.54 -8.61 -6.22
N PRO A 101 -10.89 -8.90 -4.95
CA PRO A 101 -10.26 -8.26 -3.78
C PRO A 101 -8.83 -8.74 -3.43
N GLY A 102 -8.15 -9.51 -4.30
CA GLY A 102 -6.78 -9.99 -4.07
C GLY A 102 -6.44 -11.29 -4.82
N PRO A 103 -5.20 -11.79 -4.70
CA PRO A 103 -4.78 -13.05 -5.33
C PRO A 103 -5.62 -14.24 -4.82
N ARG A 104 -5.86 -15.21 -5.71
CA ARG A 104 -6.60 -16.46 -5.42
C ARG A 104 -5.74 -17.49 -4.71
#